data_AF-A0A3Q8X6M7-F1
#
_entry.id   AF-A0A3Q8X6M7-F1
#
_cell.length_a   1.000
_cell.length_b   1.000
_cell.length_c   1.000
_cell.angle_alpha   90.00
_cell.angle_beta   90.00
_cell.angle_gamma   90.00
#
_symmetry.space_group_name_H-M   'P 1'
#
loop_
_entity.id
_entity.type
_entity.pdbx_description
1 polymer ?
#
loop_
_entity_poly.entity_id
_entity_poly.type
_entity_poly.pdbx_seq_one_letter_code
_entity_poly.pdbx_strand_id
1 'polypeptide(L)'
;MNEKQNVASVYVVQSDHDAAVGTTVAVLRTWIKEQPTLQVLDYEEPIKDFIELALATHDEEWFAELMERMHEVVQRQENRSSKAPILYSRNRLGRIIN
;
A
#
# COMPACT_ATOMS: atom_id res chain seq x y z
N MET A 1 -29.07 19.73 -5.33
CA MET A 1 -28.12 19.34 -6.41
C MET A 1 -26.70 19.51 -5.87
N ASN A 2 -25.95 18.42 -5.66
CA ASN A 2 -24.49 18.48 -5.54
C ASN A 2 -23.88 17.07 -5.74
N GLU A 3 -23.88 16.60 -6.97
CA GLU A 3 -23.46 15.23 -7.36
C GLU A 3 -21.96 15.14 -7.68
N LYS A 4 -21.22 16.26 -7.57
CA LYS A 4 -19.81 16.37 -7.98
C LYS A 4 -18.79 15.87 -6.95
N GLN A 5 -19.21 15.33 -5.80
CA GLN A 5 -18.29 15.03 -4.69
C GLN A 5 -18.02 13.53 -4.45
N ASN A 6 -18.65 12.63 -5.20
CA ASN A 6 -18.56 11.17 -4.95
C ASN A 6 -17.70 10.42 -5.98
N VAL A 7 -16.79 11.11 -6.66
CA VAL A 7 -15.88 10.52 -7.65
C VAL A 7 -14.45 10.79 -7.21
N ALA A 8 -13.59 9.80 -7.37
CA ALA A 8 -12.15 9.88 -7.13
C ALA A 8 -11.41 9.51 -8.42
N SER A 9 -10.38 10.28 -8.72
CA SER A 9 -9.42 9.95 -9.78
C SER A 9 -8.44 8.92 -9.24
N VAL A 10 -8.32 7.78 -9.91
CA VAL A 10 -7.39 6.71 -9.53
C VAL A 10 -6.46 6.41 -10.70
N TYR A 11 -5.18 6.27 -10.40
CA TYR A 11 -4.19 5.78 -11.36
C TYR A 11 -4.20 4.25 -11.35
N VAL A 12 -4.43 3.64 -12.51
CA VAL A 12 -4.55 2.18 -12.61
C VAL A 12 -3.18 1.58 -12.83
N VAL A 13 -2.71 0.83 -11.86
CA VAL A 13 -1.43 0.12 -11.93
C VAL A 13 -1.60 -1.30 -12.45
N GLN A 14 -2.62 -2.01 -11.98
CA GLN A 14 -2.89 -3.38 -12.37
C GLN A 14 -4.40 -3.57 -12.56
N SER A 15 -4.77 -4.23 -13.64
CA SER A 15 -6.15 -4.45 -14.04
C SER A 15 -6.21 -5.71 -14.89
N ASP A 16 -7.30 -6.47 -14.77
CA ASP A 16 -7.63 -7.56 -15.70
C ASP A 16 -8.03 -7.02 -17.09
N HIS A 17 -8.35 -5.73 -17.17
CA HIS A 17 -8.49 -4.98 -18.41
C HIS A 17 -7.18 -4.25 -18.73
N ASP A 18 -6.33 -4.87 -19.55
CA ASP A 18 -4.99 -4.37 -19.90
C ASP A 18 -4.98 -2.92 -20.40
N ALA A 19 -6.00 -2.52 -21.16
CA ALA A 19 -6.08 -1.16 -21.72
C ALA A 19 -6.31 -0.06 -20.66
N ALA A 20 -6.70 -0.41 -19.43
CA ALA A 20 -6.81 0.54 -18.34
C ALA A 20 -5.48 0.79 -17.62
N VAL A 21 -4.51 -0.13 -17.71
CA VAL A 21 -3.22 0.00 -17.00
C VAL A 21 -2.44 1.21 -17.51
N GLY A 22 -1.88 1.99 -16.59
CA GLY A 22 -1.14 3.23 -16.88
C GLY A 22 -2.04 4.43 -17.17
N THR A 23 -3.36 4.30 -17.02
CA THR A 23 -4.31 5.39 -17.23
C THR A 23 -4.90 5.91 -15.92
N THR A 24 -5.37 7.16 -15.93
CA THR A 24 -6.15 7.71 -14.82
C THR A 24 -7.63 7.61 -15.14
N VAL A 25 -8.39 6.94 -14.28
CA VAL A 25 -9.84 6.74 -14.42
C VAL A 25 -10.59 7.35 -13.26
N ALA A 26 -11.83 7.77 -13.51
CA ALA A 26 -12.71 8.32 -12.50
C ALA A 26 -13.62 7.21 -11.96
N VAL A 27 -13.51 6.90 -10.67
CA VAL A 27 -14.31 5.86 -9.99
C VAL A 27 -15.15 6.44 -8.88
N LEU A 28 -16.26 5.79 -8.54
CA LEU A 28 -17.06 6.18 -7.38
C LEU A 28 -16.27 5.95 -6.10
N ARG A 29 -16.27 6.93 -5.19
CA ARG A 29 -15.58 6.80 -3.89
C ARG A 29 -16.10 5.61 -3.10
N THR A 30 -17.38 5.26 -3.26
CA THR A 30 -18.00 4.09 -2.61
C THR A 30 -17.42 2.75 -3.06
N TRP A 31 -16.68 2.71 -4.18
CA TRP A 31 -16.00 1.51 -4.67
C TRP A 31 -14.56 1.39 -4.15
N ILE A 32 -14.01 2.47 -3.59
CA ILE A 32 -12.67 2.49 -3.03
C ILE A 32 -12.73 1.95 -1.61
N LYS A 33 -11.96 0.88 -1.36
CA LYS A 33 -11.79 0.32 -0.01
C LYS A 33 -10.50 0.85 0.59
N GLU A 34 -10.60 1.54 1.71
CA GLU A 34 -9.44 2.07 2.42
C GLU A 34 -8.48 0.95 2.85
N GLN A 35 -7.20 1.25 2.72
CA GLN A 35 -6.11 0.44 3.26
C GLN A 35 -5.93 0.82 4.75
N PRO A 36 -5.71 -0.15 5.65
CA PRO A 36 -5.49 0.11 7.07
C PRO A 36 -4.23 0.99 7.25
N THR A 37 -4.41 2.16 7.85
CA THR A 37 -3.57 3.31 7.49
C THR A 37 -2.27 3.45 8.30
N LEU A 38 -2.16 3.02 9.55
CA LEU A 38 -0.99 3.45 10.37
C LEU A 38 -0.47 2.47 11.42
N GLN A 39 -1.32 1.79 12.21
CA GLN A 39 -0.84 0.88 13.29
C GLN A 39 -0.09 -0.36 12.77
N VAL A 40 -0.23 -0.62 11.48
CA VAL A 40 0.38 -1.73 10.76
C VAL A 40 1.82 -1.40 10.36
N LEU A 41 2.16 -0.13 10.19
CA LEU A 41 3.50 0.35 9.79
C LEU A 41 4.50 0.45 10.95
N ASP A 42 4.12 0.08 12.17
CA ASP A 42 5.06 -0.04 13.30
C ASP A 42 5.84 -1.37 13.29
N TYR A 43 5.52 -2.26 12.34
CA TYR A 43 6.06 -3.61 12.26
C TYR A 43 6.75 -3.87 10.92
N GLU A 44 7.73 -4.77 10.96
CA GLU A 44 8.58 -5.07 9.82
C GLU A 44 7.81 -5.78 8.70
N GLU A 45 7.01 -6.82 9.03
CA GLU A 45 6.29 -7.62 8.02
C GLU A 45 5.35 -6.78 7.14
N PRO A 46 4.50 -5.89 7.70
CA PRO A 46 3.63 -5.10 6.85
C PRO A 46 4.35 -4.04 6.03
N ILE A 47 5.46 -3.47 6.53
CA ILE A 47 6.28 -2.56 5.70
C ILE A 47 6.82 -3.33 4.49
N LYS A 48 7.26 -4.59 4.64
CA LYS A 48 7.70 -5.41 3.49
C LYS A 48 6.57 -5.62 2.49
N ASP A 49 5.35 -5.92 2.97
CA ASP A 49 4.19 -6.10 2.09
C ASP A 49 3.89 -4.81 1.30
N PHE A 50 4.03 -3.64 1.91
CA PHE A 50 3.89 -2.36 1.21
C PHE A 50 5.06 -2.05 0.28
N ILE A 51 6.28 -2.46 0.60
CA ILE A 51 7.44 -2.34 -0.30
C ILE A 51 7.22 -3.16 -1.57
N GLU A 52 6.74 -4.41 -1.43
CA GLU A 52 6.35 -5.22 -2.59
C GLU A 52 5.26 -4.53 -3.41
N LEU A 53 4.30 -3.88 -2.77
CA LEU A 53 3.27 -3.10 -3.44
C LEU A 53 3.87 -1.93 -4.22
N ALA A 54 4.73 -1.13 -3.60
CA ALA A 54 5.38 0.02 -4.23
C ALA A 54 6.23 -0.40 -5.45
N LEU A 55 6.95 -1.53 -5.33
CA LEU A 55 7.72 -2.10 -6.44
C LEU A 55 6.82 -2.55 -7.59
N ALA A 56 5.71 -3.26 -7.28
CA ALA A 56 4.75 -3.68 -8.31
C ALA A 56 4.01 -2.50 -8.94
N THR A 57 3.90 -1.38 -8.21
CA THR A 57 3.29 -0.15 -8.72
C THR A 57 4.27 0.81 -9.38
N HIS A 58 5.56 0.48 -9.39
CA HIS A 58 6.64 1.37 -9.82
C HIS A 58 6.57 2.75 -9.15
N ASP A 59 6.12 2.79 -7.90
CA ASP A 59 5.99 4.01 -7.11
C ASP A 59 7.29 4.25 -6.33
N GLU A 60 8.25 4.92 -6.98
CA GLU A 60 9.58 5.16 -6.42
C GLU A 60 9.57 6.06 -5.18
N GLU A 61 8.68 7.06 -5.16
CA GLU A 61 8.54 7.99 -4.04
C GLU A 61 8.03 7.25 -2.81
N TRP A 62 6.97 6.46 -2.97
CA TRP A 62 6.42 5.67 -1.88
C TRP A 62 7.36 4.54 -1.43
N PHE A 63 8.11 3.92 -2.36
CA PHE A 63 9.15 2.97 -2.01
C PHE A 63 10.22 3.60 -1.11
N ALA A 64 10.68 4.81 -1.43
CA ALA A 64 11.68 5.52 -0.63
C ALA A 64 11.18 5.82 0.79
N GLU A 65 9.94 6.29 0.93
CA GLU A 65 9.31 6.52 2.24
C GLU A 65 9.21 5.23 3.07
N LEU A 66 8.84 4.12 2.44
CA LEU A 66 8.71 2.83 3.12
C LEU A 66 10.07 2.27 3.54
N MET A 67 11.11 2.47 2.74
CA MET A 67 12.48 2.09 3.10
C MET A 67 13.00 2.89 4.29
N GLU A 68 12.73 4.19 4.36
CA GLU A 68 13.08 5.02 5.51
C GLU A 68 12.37 4.53 6.79
N ARG A 69 11.05 4.28 6.70
CA ARG A 69 10.28 3.69 7.81
C ARG A 69 10.78 2.31 8.22
N MET A 70 11.21 1.48 7.28
CA MET A 70 11.78 0.17 7.57
C MET A 70 13.03 0.30 8.45
N HIS A 71 13.91 1.23 8.10
CA HIS A 71 15.11 1.52 8.90
C HIS A 71 14.73 1.96 10.32
N GLU A 72 13.75 2.84 10.48
CA GLU A 72 13.28 3.28 11.80
C GLU A 72 12.71 2.12 12.64
N VAL A 73 11.89 1.26 12.03
CA VAL A 73 11.26 0.12 12.72
C VAL A 73 12.30 -0.91 13.17
N VAL A 74 13.28 -1.24 12.32
CA VAL A 74 14.38 -2.16 12.67
C VAL A 74 15.17 -1.63 13.86
N GLN A 75 15.55 -0.35 13.84
CA GLN A 75 16.27 0.31 14.94
C GLN A 75 15.46 0.36 16.25
N ARG A 76 14.13 0.50 16.15
CA ARG A 76 13.23 0.53 17.30
C ARG A 76 12.98 -0.86 17.90
N GLN A 77 12.98 -1.91 17.08
CA GLN A 77 12.78 -3.29 17.54
C GLN A 77 14.01 -3.89 18.21
N GLU A 78 15.24 -3.54 17.80
CA GLU A 78 16.46 -3.94 18.53
C GLU A 78 16.43 -3.52 20.01
N ASN A 79 15.71 -2.43 20.33
CA ASN A 79 15.57 -1.91 21.68
C ASN A 79 14.39 -2.50 22.47
N ARG A 80 13.52 -3.33 21.87
CA ARG A 80 12.31 -3.88 22.51
C ARG A 80 12.20 -5.39 22.28
N SER A 81 12.44 -6.18 23.33
CA SER A 81 12.28 -7.66 23.37
C SER A 81 10.81 -8.13 23.33
N SER A 82 9.93 -7.43 22.61
CA SER A 82 8.49 -7.72 22.59
C SER A 82 8.12 -8.45 21.31
N LYS A 83 7.56 -9.66 21.42
CA LYS A 83 6.98 -10.41 20.29
C LYS A 83 6.04 -9.50 19.49
N ALA A 84 6.35 -9.29 18.21
CA ALA A 84 5.44 -8.59 17.30
C ALA A 84 4.10 -9.35 17.23
N PRO A 85 2.94 -8.66 17.28
CA PRO A 85 1.65 -9.27 17.01
C PRO A 85 1.63 -9.74 15.55
N ILE A 86 1.02 -10.91 15.32
CA ILE A 86 0.81 -11.43 13.97
C ILE A 86 -0.19 -10.50 13.26
N LEU A 87 0.28 -9.73 12.29
CA LEU A 87 -0.55 -8.85 11.47
C LEU A 87 -0.82 -9.51 10.12
N TYR A 88 -2.08 -9.85 9.86
CA TYR A 88 -2.52 -10.47 8.60
C TYR A 88 -2.73 -9.45 7.47
N SER A 89 -1.91 -8.41 7.40
CA SER A 89 -2.02 -7.36 6.38
C SER A 89 -1.15 -7.66 5.17
N ARG A 90 -1.35 -8.82 4.53
CA ARG A 90 -0.72 -9.10 3.24
C ARG A 90 -1.21 -8.11 2.19
N ASN A 91 -0.31 -7.70 1.30
CA ASN A 91 -0.65 -6.90 0.13
C ASN A 91 -1.81 -7.56 -0.64
N ARG A 92 -2.81 -6.75 -1.00
CA ARG A 92 -4.04 -7.20 -1.67
C ARG A 92 -3.85 -7.51 -3.15
N LEU A 93 -2.71 -7.16 -3.75
CA LEU A 93 -2.33 -7.62 -5.09
C LEU A 93 -1.90 -9.10 -5.11
N GLY A 94 -1.82 -9.76 -3.94
CA GLY A 94 -1.27 -11.11 -3.85
C GLY A 94 0.26 -11.10 -3.97
N ARG A 95 0.85 -12.29 -4.13
CA ARG A 95 2.29 -12.41 -4.32
C ARG A 95 2.62 -11.98 -5.74
N ILE A 96 3.27 -10.83 -5.92
CA ILE A 96 3.78 -10.42 -7.22
C ILE A 96 4.95 -11.36 -7.53
N ILE A 97 4.68 -12.42 -8.30
CA ILE A 97 5.67 -13.39 -8.74
C ILE A 97 6.43 -12.75 -9.91
N ASN A 98 7.71 -12.49 -9.71
CA ASN A 98 8.66 -12.16 -10.79
C ASN A 98 9.28 -13.43 -11.34
#